data_AF-A0A6J7AG69-F1
#
_entry.id   AF-A0A6J7AG69-F1
#
_cell.length_a   1.000
_cell.length_b   1.000
_cell.length_c   1.000
_cell.angle_alpha   90.00
_cell.angle_beta   90.00
_cell.angle_gamma   90.00
#
_symmetry.space_group_name_H-M   'P 1'
#
loop_
_entity.id
_entity.type
_entity.pdbx_description
1 polymer ?
#
loop_
_entity_poly.entity_id
_entity_poly.type
_entity_poly.pdbx_seq_one_letter_code
_entity_poly.pdbx_strand_id
1 'polypeptide(L)'
;MSRLRGRIEDLLSDKYEDEHEHFVELVVTDAQSPDRMHARLDVVFPYALRKLYEPEGRDESAITERGDARGKEPLELIGDFYSKVTGAPPATDEAKLLREIYELVRDRVT
;
A
#
# COMPACT_ATOMS: atom_id res chain seq x y z
N MET A 1 -15.65 -10.73 20.24
CA MET A 1 -14.59 -10.35 19.29
C MET A 1 -15.28 -9.80 18.06
N SER A 2 -15.08 -8.51 17.79
CA SER A 2 -15.77 -7.79 16.72
C SER A 2 -14.85 -7.61 15.53
N ARG A 3 -15.41 -7.66 14.32
CA ARG A 3 -14.70 -7.41 13.06
C ARG A 3 -15.26 -6.13 12.45
N LEU A 4 -14.41 -5.10 12.33
CA LEU A 4 -14.78 -3.82 11.72
C LEU A 4 -14.22 -3.75 10.31
N ARG A 5 -15.06 -3.34 9.36
CA ARG A 5 -14.71 -3.22 7.93
C ARG A 5 -15.17 -1.87 7.40
N GLY A 6 -14.31 -1.16 6.69
CA GLY A 6 -14.66 0.09 6.03
C GLY A 6 -13.43 0.86 5.54
N ARG A 7 -13.66 2.10 5.10
CA ARG A 7 -12.58 3.03 4.78
C ARG A 7 -11.83 3.41 6.06
N ILE A 8 -10.54 3.69 5.93
CA ILE A 8 -9.70 4.04 7.08
C ILE A 8 -10.23 5.25 7.84
N GLU A 9 -10.75 6.27 7.16
CA GLU A 9 -11.30 7.46 7.82
C GLU A 9 -12.58 7.14 8.61
N ASP A 10 -13.41 6.20 8.13
CA ASP A 10 -14.60 5.75 8.87
C ASP A 10 -14.22 4.94 10.10
N LEU A 11 -13.21 4.06 9.96
CA LEU A 11 -12.70 3.24 11.05
C LEU A 11 -12.04 4.08 12.16
N LEU A 12 -11.44 5.21 11.80
CA LEU A 12 -10.80 6.14 12.75
C LEU A 12 -11.78 7.18 13.31
N SER A 13 -13.04 7.17 12.89
CA SER A 13 -14.06 8.10 13.38
C SER A 13 -14.66 7.66 14.72
N ASP A 14 -15.39 8.56 15.37
CA ASP A 14 -16.08 8.30 16.64
C ASP A 14 -17.19 7.23 16.54
N LYS A 15 -17.50 6.75 15.33
CA LYS A 15 -18.49 5.70 15.09
C LYS A 15 -18.17 4.40 15.85
N TYR A 16 -16.89 4.14 16.12
CA TYR A 16 -16.41 2.89 16.73
C TYR A 16 -15.71 3.14 18.08
N GLU A 17 -16.06 4.23 18.77
CA GLU A 17 -15.43 4.62 20.02
C GLU A 17 -15.54 3.52 21.10
N ASP A 18 -16.68 2.84 21.16
CA ASP A 18 -16.92 1.71 22.04
C ASP A 18 -15.98 0.51 21.75
N GLU A 19 -15.43 0.41 20.54
CA GLU A 19 -14.53 -0.67 20.13
C GLU A 19 -13.04 -0.34 20.22
N HIS A 20 -12.66 0.90 20.53
CA HIS A 20 -11.25 1.32 20.61
C HIS A 20 -10.44 0.51 21.64
N GLU A 21 -11.04 0.25 22.81
CA GLU A 21 -10.41 -0.52 23.89
C GLU A 21 -10.73 -2.02 23.85
N HIS A 22 -11.30 -2.52 22.74
CA HIS A 22 -11.65 -3.92 22.57
C HIS A 22 -10.70 -4.66 21.63
N PHE A 23 -10.64 -5.98 21.80
CA PHE A 23 -9.96 -6.85 20.86
C PHE A 23 -10.76 -6.99 19.57
N VAL A 24 -10.28 -6.31 18.53
CA VAL A 24 -10.94 -6.23 17.21
C VAL A 24 -10.05 -6.71 16.07
N GLU A 25 -10.68 -7.22 15.02
CA GLU A 25 -10.07 -7.35 13.70
C GLU A 25 -10.51 -6.17 12.83
N LEU A 26 -9.55 -5.51 12.18
CA LEU A 26 -9.77 -4.33 11.34
C LEU A 26 -9.51 -4.68 9.89
N VAL A 27 -10.44 -4.31 9.01
CA VAL A 27 -10.34 -4.52 7.57
C VAL A 27 -10.53 -3.20 6.83
N VAL A 28 -9.44 -2.71 6.25
CA VAL A 28 -9.41 -1.44 5.53
C VAL A 28 -9.73 -1.69 4.07
N THR A 29 -10.75 -1.01 3.54
CA THR A 29 -11.26 -1.22 2.18
C THR A 29 -10.88 -0.14 1.18
N ASP A 30 -9.94 0.73 1.54
CA ASP A 30 -9.52 1.82 0.67
C ASP A 30 -9.01 1.35 -0.69
N ALA A 31 -9.50 1.94 -1.78
CA ALA A 31 -9.12 1.58 -3.15
C ALA A 31 -7.61 1.73 -3.41
N GLN A 32 -6.97 2.70 -2.75
CA GLN A 32 -5.52 2.89 -2.68
C GLN A 32 -5.05 2.63 -1.24
N SER A 33 -3.84 2.10 -1.08
CA SER A 33 -3.31 1.77 0.24
C SER A 33 -3.14 3.06 1.05
N PRO A 34 -3.79 3.19 2.22
CA PRO A 34 -3.64 4.40 3.00
C PRO A 34 -2.23 4.57 3.55
N ASP A 35 -1.75 5.80 3.53
CA ASP A 35 -0.48 6.16 4.15
C ASP A 35 -0.45 5.78 5.63
N ARG A 36 0.63 5.09 6.02
CA ARG A 36 0.88 4.66 7.40
C ARG A 36 -0.32 3.95 8.04
N MET A 37 -1.10 3.20 7.24
CA MET A 37 -2.33 2.51 7.67
C MET A 37 -2.23 1.87 9.05
N HIS A 38 -1.22 1.01 9.26
CA HIS A 38 -1.05 0.32 10.54
C HIS A 38 -0.81 1.27 11.72
N ALA A 39 0.09 2.25 11.55
CA ALA A 39 0.42 3.20 12.62
C ALA A 39 -0.77 4.08 12.98
N ARG A 40 -1.58 4.49 11.98
CA ARG A 40 -2.81 5.26 12.22
C ARG A 40 -3.83 4.44 13.01
N LEU A 41 -4.04 3.18 12.64
CA LEU A 41 -4.94 2.29 13.37
C LEU A 41 -4.46 1.99 14.80
N ASP A 42 -3.14 1.88 15.01
CA ASP A 42 -2.57 1.61 16.35
C ASP A 42 -2.80 2.75 17.35
N VAL A 43 -2.96 3.99 16.87
CA VAL A 43 -3.28 5.14 17.73
C VAL A 43 -4.70 5.02 18.32
N VAL A 44 -5.64 4.45 17.56
CA VAL A 44 -7.07 4.39 17.91
C VAL A 44 -7.46 3.03 18.48
N PHE A 45 -6.87 1.94 17.97
CA PHE A 45 -7.16 0.56 18.36
C PHE A 45 -5.89 -0.13 18.91
N PRO A 46 -5.45 0.21 20.13
CA PRO A 46 -4.23 -0.35 20.72
C PRO A 46 -4.24 -1.88 20.88
N TYR A 47 -5.44 -2.49 20.91
CA TYR A 47 -5.63 -3.93 21.08
C TYR A 47 -6.09 -4.64 19.81
N ALA A 48 -5.88 -4.03 18.63
CA ALA A 48 -6.19 -4.66 17.36
C ALA A 48 -5.42 -5.98 17.18
N LEU A 49 -6.16 -7.08 17.02
CA LEU A 49 -5.58 -8.41 16.85
C LEU A 49 -5.01 -8.60 15.45
N ARG A 50 -5.72 -8.09 14.44
CA ARG A 50 -5.34 -8.18 13.02
C ARG A 50 -5.77 -6.91 12.31
N LYS A 51 -4.90 -6.46 11.40
CA LYS A 51 -5.11 -5.30 10.53
C LYS A 51 -4.92 -5.78 9.10
N LEU A 52 -6.00 -5.88 8.34
CA LEU A 52 -6.02 -6.38 6.97
C LEU A 52 -6.32 -5.24 6.00
N TYR A 53 -5.76 -5.34 4.81
CA TYR A 53 -6.04 -4.42 3.71
C TYR A 53 -6.69 -5.21 2.57
N GLU A 54 -7.96 -4.92 2.30
CA GLU A 54 -8.80 -5.57 1.30
C GLU A 54 -9.44 -4.49 0.42
N PRO A 55 -8.68 -3.90 -0.54
CA PRO A 55 -9.14 -2.76 -1.34
C PRO A 55 -10.40 -3.09 -2.12
N GLU A 56 -11.41 -2.23 -2.02
CA GLU A 56 -12.61 -2.31 -2.83
C GLU A 56 -12.47 -1.43 -4.09
N GLY A 57 -12.90 -1.97 -5.24
CA GLY A 57 -12.86 -1.25 -6.52
C GLY A 57 -11.49 -1.16 -7.18
N ARG A 58 -10.46 -1.82 -6.62
CA ARG A 58 -9.19 -2.03 -7.32
C ARG A 58 -9.31 -3.27 -8.20
N ASP A 59 -8.90 -3.15 -9.46
CA ASP A 59 -8.87 -4.29 -10.38
C ASP A 59 -7.91 -5.35 -9.84
N GLU A 60 -8.44 -6.52 -9.46
CA GLU A 60 -7.67 -7.61 -8.83
C GLU A 60 -6.61 -8.21 -9.77
N SER A 61 -6.71 -7.95 -11.09
CA SER A 61 -5.68 -8.32 -12.05
C SER A 61 -4.33 -7.67 -11.74
N ALA A 62 -4.33 -6.47 -11.15
CA ALA A 62 -3.10 -5.73 -10.82
C ALA A 62 -2.35 -6.28 -9.58
N ILE A 63 -2.98 -7.16 -8.77
CA ILE A 63 -2.35 -7.76 -7.58
C ILE A 63 -1.81 -9.15 -7.91
N THR A 64 -2.46 -9.88 -8.81
CA THR A 64 -2.28 -11.32 -8.98
C THR A 64 -1.09 -11.71 -9.87
N GLU A 65 -0.53 -10.78 -10.65
CA GLU A 65 0.71 -11.05 -11.36
C GLU A 65 1.90 -11.00 -10.40
N ARG A 66 2.28 -12.16 -9.85
CA ARG A 66 3.70 -12.42 -9.53
C ARG A 66 4.45 -12.38 -10.87
N GLY A 67 4.76 -11.19 -11.34
CA GLY A 67 5.55 -11.01 -12.55
C GLY A 67 6.88 -11.74 -12.40
N ASP A 68 7.30 -12.47 -13.44
CA ASP A 68 8.64 -13.03 -13.47
C ASP A 68 9.63 -11.89 -13.71
N ALA A 69 10.37 -11.54 -12.66
CA ALA A 69 11.41 -10.51 -12.74
C ALA A 69 12.65 -10.99 -13.49
N ARG A 70 12.77 -12.30 -13.79
CA ARG A 70 13.94 -12.84 -14.49
C ARG A 70 13.96 -12.34 -15.93
N GLY A 71 15.06 -11.68 -16.30
CA GLY A 71 15.28 -11.20 -17.66
C GLY A 71 14.60 -9.87 -18.00
N LYS A 72 13.81 -9.29 -17.09
CA LYS A 72 13.32 -7.90 -17.24
C LYS A 72 14.44 -6.91 -16.93
N GLU A 73 14.45 -5.79 -17.64
CA GLU A 73 15.37 -4.70 -17.33
C GLU A 73 14.95 -4.03 -16.00
N PRO A 74 15.88 -3.75 -15.08
CA PRO A 74 15.54 -3.17 -13.78
C PRO A 74 14.72 -1.88 -13.82
N LEU A 75 14.92 -0.99 -14.80
CA LEU A 75 14.10 0.22 -14.91
C LEU A 75 12.67 -0.07 -15.36
N GLU A 76 12.45 -1.12 -16.16
CA GLU A 76 11.10 -1.58 -16.50
C GLU A 76 10.37 -2.07 -15.25
N LEU A 77 11.05 -2.85 -14.41
CA LEU A 77 10.49 -3.31 -13.12
C LEU A 77 10.16 -2.14 -12.18
N ILE A 78 11.02 -1.12 -12.14
CA ILE A 78 10.77 0.10 -11.36
C ILE A 78 9.55 0.85 -11.90
N GLY A 79 9.39 0.95 -13.22
CA GLY A 79 8.22 1.57 -13.85
C GLY A 79 6.91 0.81 -13.60
N ASP A 80 6.95 -0.51 -13.70
CA ASP A 80 5.83 -1.41 -13.37
C ASP A 80 5.42 -1.22 -11.90
N PHE A 81 6.41 -1.21 -10.99
CA PHE A 81 6.18 -0.98 -9.57
C PHE A 81 5.60 0.42 -9.29
N TYR A 82 6.15 1.45 -9.91
CA TYR A 82 5.66 2.82 -9.78
C TYR A 82 4.18 2.90 -10.14
N SER A 83 3.82 2.39 -11.33
CA SER A 83 2.44 2.34 -11.81
C SER A 83 1.51 1.59 -10.86
N LYS A 84 2.00 0.49 -10.27
CA LYS A 84 1.22 -0.32 -9.32
C LYS A 84 0.92 0.42 -8.03
N VAL A 85 1.85 1.26 -7.56
CA VAL A 85 1.74 2.03 -6.31
C VAL A 85 0.95 3.33 -6.51
N THR A 86 1.22 4.06 -7.59
CA THR A 86 0.63 5.38 -7.85
C THR A 86 -0.64 5.34 -8.68
N GLY A 87 -0.92 4.21 -9.35
CA GLY A 87 -2.05 4.06 -10.28
C GLY A 87 -1.81 4.66 -11.67
N ALA A 88 -0.61 5.20 -11.95
CA ALA A 88 -0.25 5.78 -13.24
C ALA A 88 1.24 5.59 -13.56
N PRO A 89 1.64 5.50 -14.84
CA PRO A 89 3.05 5.44 -15.21
C PRO A 89 3.79 6.71 -14.78
N PRO A 90 5.11 6.62 -14.50
CA PRO A 90 5.91 7.79 -14.15
C PRO A 90 5.88 8.82 -15.27
N ALA A 91 5.76 10.09 -14.90
CA ALA A 91 5.89 11.19 -15.86
C ALA A 91 7.32 11.23 -16.45
N THR A 92 7.49 11.90 -17.59
CA THR A 92 8.79 11.95 -18.30
C THR A 92 9.96 12.37 -17.41
N ASP A 93 9.74 13.36 -16.53
CA ASP A 93 10.79 13.85 -15.63
C ASP A 93 11.05 12.88 -14.47
N GLU A 94 10.01 12.21 -13.96
CA GLU A 94 10.14 11.16 -12.93
C GLU A 94 10.89 9.95 -13.49
N ALA A 95 10.58 9.53 -14.71
CA ALA A 95 11.26 8.42 -15.38
C ALA A 95 12.75 8.71 -15.63
N LYS A 96 13.10 9.96 -15.99
CA LYS A 96 14.50 10.40 -16.09
C LYS A 96 15.21 10.35 -14.74
N LEU A 97 14.57 10.85 -13.68
CA LEU A 97 15.13 10.85 -12.34
C LEU A 97 15.37 9.41 -11.83
N LEU A 98 14.41 8.51 -12.04
CA LEU A 98 14.53 7.10 -11.67
C LEU A 98 15.72 6.44 -12.37
N ARG A 99 15.94 6.74 -13.65
CA ARG A 99 17.10 6.26 -14.41
C ARG A 99 18.42 6.78 -13.84
N GLU A 100 18.52 8.08 -13.62
CA GLU A 100 19.75 8.70 -13.11
C GLU A 100 20.15 8.13 -11.75
N ILE A 101 19.20 7.99 -10.83
CA ILE A 101 19.44 7.42 -9.50
C ILE A 101 19.85 5.95 -9.60
N TYR A 102 19.17 5.17 -10.45
CA TYR A 102 19.49 3.77 -10.63
C TYR A 102 20.91 3.57 -11.17
N GLU A 103 21.30 4.32 -12.20
CA GLU A 103 22.65 4.27 -12.78
C GLU A 103 23.71 4.69 -11.74
N LEU A 104 23.46 5.78 -11.00
CA LEU A 104 24.34 6.25 -9.93
C LEU A 104 24.57 5.21 -8.83
N VAL A 105 23.52 4.51 -8.40
CA VAL A 105 23.62 3.49 -7.34
C VAL A 105 24.30 2.23 -7.86
N ARG A 106 24.01 1.82 -9.09
CA ARG A 106 24.62 0.64 -9.72
C ARG A 106 26.14 0.79 -9.84
N ASP A 107 26.62 1.96 -10.24
CA ASP A 107 28.05 2.23 -10.41
C ASP A 107 28.80 2.33 -9.07
N ARG A 108 28.10 2.57 -7.95
CA ARG A 108 28.71 2.59 -6.60
C ARG A 108 28.86 1.21 -5.96
N VAL A 109 28.12 0.23 -6.45
CA VAL A 109 28.10 -1.14 -5.91
C VAL A 109 29.08 -2.06 -6.67
N THR A 110 29.64 -1.58 -7.78
CA THR A 110 30.68 -2.25 -8.57
C THR A 110 32.07 -1.77 -8.15
#